data_AF-A0AAD5CB64-F1
#
_entry.id   AF-A0AAD5CB64-F1
#
_cell.length_a   1.000
_cell.length_b   1.000
_cell.length_c   1.000
_cell.angle_alpha   90.00
_cell.angle_beta   90.00
_cell.angle_gamma   90.00
#
_symmetry.space_group_name_H-M   'P 1'
#
loop_
_entity.id
_entity.type
_entity.pdbx_description
1 polymer ?
#
loop_
_entity_poly.entity_id
_entity_poly.type
_entity_poly.pdbx_seq_one_letter_code
_entity_poly.pdbx_strand_id
1 'polypeptide(L)'
;IDTKDILFICGGAFIDLEKTISERRQDSSIGFGAPVRANMRSDRVINATVTSSLLESVESSDLIAYGLIPEFIGRFPILLSLSALTEDQLVQVLMEPKNALGKQYKKLFQMNNVSI
;
A
#
# COMPACT_ATOMS: atom_id res chain seq x y z
N ILE A 1 16.66 -24.70 16.80
CA ILE A 1 16.10 -24.85 15.44
C ILE A 1 16.79 -23.79 14.58
N ASP A 2 17.36 -24.16 13.42
CA ASP A 2 18.04 -23.21 12.52
C ASP A 2 17.00 -22.64 11.54
N THR A 3 16.98 -21.32 11.35
CA THR A 3 16.00 -20.61 10.52
C THR A 3 16.64 -19.91 9.31
N LYS A 4 17.90 -20.19 8.98
CA LYS A 4 18.64 -19.53 7.90
C LYS A 4 17.98 -19.65 6.52
N ASP A 5 17.41 -20.81 6.21
CA ASP A 5 16.83 -21.11 4.88
C ASP A 5 15.30 -20.89 4.83
N ILE A 6 14.73 -20.25 5.86
CA ILE A 6 13.32 -19.92 5.89
C ILE A 6 13.11 -18.59 5.17
N LEU A 7 12.24 -18.57 4.16
CA LEU A 7 11.79 -17.34 3.51
C LEU A 7 10.83 -16.59 4.43
N PHE A 8 11.19 -15.35 4.77
CA PHE A 8 10.34 -14.45 5.54
C PHE A 8 9.66 -13.44 4.62
N ILE A 9 8.34 -13.36 4.71
CA ILE A 9 7.53 -12.32 4.08
C ILE A 9 6.78 -11.60 5.19
N CYS A 10 7.07 -10.31 5.36
CA CYS A 10 6.39 -9.45 6.31
C CYS A 10 5.56 -8.43 5.54
N GLY A 11 4.27 -8.33 5.85
CA GLY A 11 3.36 -7.38 5.25
C GLY A 11 2.55 -6.67 6.34
N GLY A 12 2.13 -5.44 6.05
CA GLY A 12 1.34 -4.61 6.97
C GLY A 12 0.72 -3.43 6.25
N ALA A 13 -0.23 -2.77 6.92
CA ALA A 13 -0.80 -1.52 6.46
C ALA A 13 -0.13 -0.37 7.22
N PHE A 14 0.64 0.44 6.51
CA PHE A 14 1.37 1.58 7.07
C PHE A 14 0.57 2.85 6.79
N ILE A 15 -0.27 3.24 7.76
CA ILE A 15 -1.08 4.46 7.67
C ILE A 15 -0.15 5.66 7.75
N ASP A 16 -0.38 6.67 6.92
CA ASP A 16 0.35 7.94 6.89
C ASP A 16 1.83 7.84 6.46
N LEU A 17 2.32 6.68 6.02
CA LEU A 17 3.68 6.53 5.50
C LEU A 17 3.91 7.41 4.26
N GLU A 18 2.87 7.66 3.47
CA GLU A 18 2.88 8.57 2.33
C GLU A 18 3.22 10.01 2.73
N LYS A 19 2.93 10.42 3.97
CA LYS A 19 3.30 11.75 4.49
C LYS A 19 4.81 11.83 4.71
N THR A 20 5.39 10.82 5.34
CA THR A 20 6.84 10.70 5.54
C THR A 20 7.60 10.69 4.21
N ILE A 21 7.12 9.91 3.23
CA ILE A 21 7.71 9.89 1.88
C ILE A 21 7.56 11.26 1.20
N SER A 22 6.41 11.90 1.34
CA SER A 22 6.15 13.23 0.77
C SER A 22 7.07 14.29 1.37
N GLU A 23 7.29 14.28 2.68
CA GLU A 23 8.22 15.17 3.37
C GLU A 23 9.65 14.98 2.87
N ARG A 24 10.11 13.73 2.70
CA ARG A 24 11.42 13.44 2.09
C ARG A 24 11.55 13.98 0.67
N ARG A 25 10.48 13.88 -0.14
CA ARG A 25 10.46 14.41 -1.51
C ARG A 25 10.30 15.92 -1.59
N GLN A 26 9.82 16.55 -0.52
CA GLN A 26 9.64 17.99 -0.43
C GLN A 26 10.90 18.63 0.16
N ASP A 27 11.92 18.81 -0.67
CA ASP A 27 13.03 19.69 -0.34
C ASP A 27 12.48 21.10 -0.05
N SER A 28 12.75 21.59 1.15
CA SER A 28 12.25 22.87 1.67
C SER A 28 12.74 24.03 0.79
N SER A 29 11.87 24.58 -0.04
CA SER A 29 12.17 25.77 -0.86
C SER A 29 12.08 27.04 0.01
N ILE A 30 13.06 27.27 0.88
CA ILE A 30 13.17 28.53 1.62
C ILE A 30 14.24 29.42 0.95
N GLY A 31 13.83 30.56 0.38
CA GLY A 31 14.72 31.51 -0.29
C GLY A 31 14.00 32.35 -1.35
N PHE A 32 14.37 33.63 -1.48
CA PHE A 32 13.87 34.52 -2.53
C PHE A 32 14.25 33.96 -3.91
N GLY A 33 13.27 33.44 -4.64
CA GLY A 33 13.46 32.82 -5.97
C GLY A 33 13.38 31.29 -6.00
N ALA A 34 13.19 30.63 -4.85
CA ALA A 34 12.94 29.20 -4.83
C ALA A 34 11.52 28.92 -5.40
N PRO A 35 11.35 27.91 -6.27
CA PRO A 35 10.06 27.62 -6.87
C PRO A 35 9.07 27.21 -5.77
N VAL A 36 8.18 28.12 -5.38
CA VAL A 36 7.07 27.85 -4.45
C VAL A 36 6.13 26.88 -5.16
N ARG A 37 6.28 25.58 -4.92
CA ARG A 37 5.38 24.59 -5.50
C ARG A 37 4.08 24.56 -4.68
N ALA A 38 2.99 24.89 -5.35
CA ALA A 38 1.63 25.13 -4.83
C ALA A 38 0.92 23.90 -4.21
N ASN A 39 1.66 22.93 -3.67
CA ASN A 39 1.10 21.76 -3.00
C ASN A 39 1.02 21.94 -1.48
N MET A 40 1.35 23.12 -0.95
CA MET A 40 1.47 23.36 0.49
C MET A 40 0.13 23.42 1.25
N ARG A 41 -1.03 23.39 0.58
CA ARG A 41 -2.34 23.45 1.25
C ARG A 41 -3.39 22.65 0.53
N SER A 42 -3.34 21.35 0.69
CA SER A 42 -4.55 20.59 0.50
C SER A 42 -4.52 19.35 1.38
N ASP A 43 -5.42 19.36 2.37
CA ASP A 43 -6.32 18.24 2.68
C ASP A 43 -7.05 17.75 1.40
N ARG A 44 -6.33 17.58 0.28
CA ARG A 44 -6.82 16.89 -0.90
C ARG A 44 -6.88 15.47 -0.42
N VAL A 45 -8.11 14.98 -0.28
CA VAL A 45 -8.47 13.58 -0.29
C VAL A 45 -7.41 12.84 -1.10
N ILE A 46 -6.50 12.19 -0.39
CA ILE A 46 -5.40 11.46 -1.01
C ILE A 46 -6.09 10.25 -1.60
N ASN A 47 -6.45 10.33 -2.89
CA ASN A 47 -7.09 9.20 -3.57
C ASN A 47 -6.15 7.99 -3.43
N ALA A 48 -6.71 6.80 -3.24
CA ALA A 48 -5.95 5.58 -3.00
C ALA A 48 -4.91 5.29 -4.12
N THR A 49 -5.15 5.78 -5.33
CA THR A 49 -4.21 5.71 -6.47
C THR A 49 -2.98 6.63 -6.30
N VAL A 50 -3.16 7.80 -5.68
CA VAL A 50 -2.07 8.75 -5.43
C VAL A 50 -1.21 8.26 -4.27
N THR A 51 -1.82 7.72 -3.21
CA THR A 51 -1.07 7.11 -2.10
C THR A 51 -0.26 5.91 -2.58
N SER A 52 -0.84 5.03 -3.40
CA SER A 52 -0.08 3.89 -3.95
C SER A 52 1.12 4.32 -4.79
N SER A 53 0.99 5.39 -5.58
CA SER A 53 2.09 5.91 -6.41
C SER A 53 3.25 6.48 -5.58
N LEU A 54 2.96 7.05 -4.40
CA LEU A 54 3.99 7.50 -3.47
C LEU A 54 4.68 6.32 -2.78
N LEU A 55 3.91 5.30 -2.39
CA LEU A 55 4.43 4.09 -1.75
C LEU A 55 5.37 3.29 -2.66
N GLU A 56 5.22 3.36 -3.98
CA GLU A 56 6.16 2.77 -4.95
C GLU A 56 7.59 3.33 -4.83
N SER A 57 7.74 4.51 -4.24
CA SER A 57 9.03 5.16 -4.03
C SER A 57 9.57 5.07 -2.61
N VAL A 58 9.00 4.19 -1.79
CA VAL A 58 9.40 3.99 -0.40
C VAL A 58 10.86 3.57 -0.29
N GLU A 59 11.59 4.19 0.63
CA GLU A 59 12.97 3.84 0.98
C GLU A 59 13.05 3.32 2.42
N SER A 60 14.13 2.61 2.75
CA SER A 60 14.37 2.13 4.12
C SER A 60 14.46 3.26 5.15
N SER A 61 14.91 4.45 4.73
CA SER A 61 14.95 5.66 5.54
C SER A 61 13.56 6.14 5.95
N ASP A 62 12.56 6.02 5.05
CA ASP A 62 11.17 6.39 5.32
C ASP A 62 10.57 5.47 6.41
N LEU A 63 10.89 4.18 6.36
CA LEU A 63 10.44 3.20 7.36
C LEU A 63 11.08 3.44 8.74
N ILE A 64 12.32 3.92 8.77
CA ILE A 64 12.99 4.29 10.03
C ILE A 64 12.35 5.56 10.60
N ALA A 65 12.13 6.59 9.76
CA ALA A 65 11.44 7.81 10.16
C ALA A 65 10.00 7.55 10.61
N TYR A 66 9.34 6.53 10.04
CA TYR A 66 8.03 6.05 10.46
C TYR A 66 8.03 5.41 11.86
N GLY A 67 9.18 4.93 12.35
CA GLY A 67 9.34 4.37 13.69
C GLY A 67 9.82 2.92 13.74
N LEU A 68 10.19 2.31 12.61
CA LEU A 68 10.80 0.98 12.62
C LEU A 68 12.29 1.07 12.95
N ILE A 69 12.79 0.11 13.73
CA ILE A 69 14.20 0.08 14.10
C ILE A 69 15.09 -0.34 12.91
N PRO A 70 16.27 0.27 12.71
CA PRO A 70 17.15 -0.02 11.57
C PRO A 70 17.59 -1.48 11.47
N GLU A 71 17.83 -2.15 12.61
CA GLU A 71 18.26 -3.55 12.66
C GLU A 71 17.19 -4.51 12.15
N PHE A 72 15.92 -4.14 12.31
CA PHE A 72 14.80 -4.91 11.81
C PHE A 72 14.66 -4.72 10.30
N ILE A 73 14.64 -3.47 9.82
CA ILE A 73 14.55 -3.16 8.38
C ILE A 73 15.76 -3.73 7.62
N GLY A 74 16.94 -3.74 8.22
CA GLY A 74 18.14 -4.33 7.63
C GLY A 74 18.05 -5.83 7.32
N ARG A 75 17.09 -6.55 7.93
CA ARG A 75 16.80 -7.96 7.61
C ARG A 75 15.90 -8.14 6.40
N PHE A 76 15.28 -7.06 5.91
CA PHE A 76 14.34 -7.04 4.78
C PHE A 76 14.85 -6.11 3.67
N PRO A 77 15.83 -6.57 2.85
CA PRO A 77 16.40 -5.75 1.78
C PRO A 77 15.44 -5.52 0.60
N ILE A 78 14.36 -6.29 0.50
CA ILE A 78 13.37 -6.20 -0.56
C ILE A 78 12.12 -5.53 0.01
N LEU A 79 11.78 -4.37 -0.55
CA LEU A 79 10.56 -3.64 -0.23
C LEU A 79 9.60 -3.74 -1.42
N LEU A 80 8.32 -3.99 -1.13
CA LEU A 80 7.26 -4.07 -2.13
C LEU A 80 6.05 -3.27 -1.64
N SER A 81 5.53 -2.39 -2.48
CA SER A 81 4.28 -1.67 -2.25
C SER A 81 3.16 -2.30 -3.08
N LEU A 82 1.95 -2.30 -2.52
CA LEU A 82 0.75 -2.74 -3.24
C LEU A 82 -0.02 -1.53 -3.77
N SER A 83 -0.52 -1.64 -5.00
CA SER A 83 -1.39 -0.64 -5.60
C SER A 83 -2.82 -0.75 -5.08
N ALA A 84 -3.52 0.37 -5.00
CA ALA A 84 -4.94 0.36 -4.69
C ALA A 84 -5.75 -0.32 -5.81
N LEU A 85 -6.79 -1.07 -5.43
CA LEU A 85 -7.66 -1.74 -6.39
C LEU A 85 -8.54 -0.73 -7.13
N THR A 86 -8.64 -0.89 -8.45
CA THR A 86 -9.64 -0.20 -9.27
C THR A 86 -11.01 -0.88 -9.17
N GLU A 87 -12.06 -0.21 -9.62
CA GLU A 87 -13.41 -0.79 -9.68
C GLU A 87 -13.43 -2.10 -10.49
N ASP A 88 -12.82 -2.11 -11.68
CA ASP A 88 -12.73 -3.31 -12.51
C ASP A 88 -12.01 -4.46 -11.79
N GLN A 89 -10.95 -4.16 -11.05
CA GLN A 89 -10.23 -5.16 -10.25
C GLN A 89 -11.06 -5.67 -9.07
N LEU A 90 -11.88 -4.82 -8.44
CA LEU A 90 -12.82 -5.26 -7.40
C LEU A 90 -13.87 -6.21 -7.98
N VAL A 91 -14.44 -5.88 -9.15
CA VAL A 91 -15.35 -6.79 -9.86
C VAL A 91 -14.66 -8.11 -10.17
N GLN A 92 -13.41 -8.07 -10.64
CA GLN A 92 -12.61 -9.25 -10.91
C GLN A 92 -12.45 -10.13 -9.64
N VAL A 93 -12.09 -9.53 -8.50
CA VAL A 93 -11.93 -10.23 -7.22
C VAL A 93 -13.25 -10.88 -6.76
N LEU A 94 -14.39 -10.25 -7.03
CA LEU A 94 -15.71 -10.77 -6.64
C LEU A 94 -16.20 -11.93 -7.51
N MET A 95 -15.68 -12.08 -8.73
CA MET A 95 -16.21 -13.00 -9.74
C MET A 95 -15.24 -14.10 -10.20
N GLU A 96 -13.95 -13.79 -10.41
CA GLU A 96 -13.02 -14.69 -11.08
C GLU A 96 -12.29 -15.69 -10.17
N PRO A 97 -11.77 -15.32 -8.99
CA PRO A 97 -11.01 -16.24 -8.15
C PRO A 97 -11.76 -17.53 -7.85
N LYS A 98 -11.01 -18.62 -7.59
CA LYS A 98 -11.61 -19.90 -7.19
C LYS A 98 -12.53 -19.74 -5.97
N ASN A 99 -12.14 -18.87 -5.04
CA ASN A 99 -12.84 -18.58 -3.79
C ASN A 99 -13.61 -17.24 -3.85
N ALA A 100 -13.98 -16.77 -5.05
CA ALA A 100 -14.68 -15.50 -5.21
C ALA A 100 -16.05 -15.50 -4.50
N LEU A 101 -16.44 -14.36 -3.90
CA LEU A 101 -17.69 -14.24 -3.14
C LEU A 101 -18.92 -14.59 -3.98
N GLY A 102 -18.97 -14.18 -5.25
CA GLY A 102 -20.09 -14.53 -6.14
C GLY A 102 -20.28 -16.04 -6.28
N LYS A 103 -19.19 -16.81 -6.36
CA LYS A 103 -19.23 -18.28 -6.42
C LYS A 103 -19.66 -18.89 -5.09
N GLN A 104 -19.23 -18.32 -3.97
CA GLN A 104 -19.63 -18.77 -2.63
C GLN A 104 -21.13 -18.59 -2.42
N TYR A 105 -21.69 -17.42 -2.77
CA TYR A 105 -23.13 -17.17 -2.71
C TYR A 105 -23.90 -18.08 -3.66
N LYS A 106 -23.46 -18.24 -4.91
CA LYS A 106 -24.10 -19.18 -5.84
C LYS A 106 -24.18 -20.59 -5.26
N LYS A 107 -23.12 -21.07 -4.60
CA LYS A 107 -23.12 -22.37 -3.95
C LYS A 107 -24.07 -22.44 -2.75
N LEU A 108 -24.12 -21.37 -1.95
CA LEU A 108 -25.04 -21.27 -0.81
C LEU A 108 -26.51 -21.33 -1.24
N PHE A 109 -26.89 -20.65 -2.33
CA PHE A 109 -28.26 -20.70 -2.85
C PHE A 109 -28.61 -22.06 -3.46
N GLN A 110 -27.66 -22.70 -4.15
CA GLN A 110 -27.84 -24.07 -4.64
C GLN A 110 -28.11 -25.08 -3.52
N MET A 111 -27.50 -24.90 -2.34
CA MET A 111 -27.80 -25.75 -1.17
C MET A 111 -29.24 -25.60 -0.68
N ASN A 112 -29.88 -24.47 -0.98
CA ASN A 112 -31.27 -24.19 -0.65
C ASN A 112 -32.23 -24.49 -1.83
N ASN A 113 -31.76 -25.19 -2.87
CA ASN A 113 -32.50 -25.46 -4.11
C ASN A 113 -33.02 -24.20 -4.83
N VAL A 114 -32.35 -23.06 -4.64
CA VAL A 114 -32.63 -21.80 -5.33
C VAL A 114 -31.54 -21.57 -6.38
N SER A 115 -31.92 -21.36 -7.65
CA SER A 115 -30.99 -21.06 -8.74
C SER A 115 -30.83 -19.55 -8.94
N ILE A 116 -29.58 -19.09 -9.03
CA ILE A 116 -29.15 -17.74 -9.45
C ILE A 116 -28.25 -17.86 -10.67
#